data_AF-A0AAN3KX67-F1
#
_entry.id   AF-A0AAN3KX67-F1
#
_cell.length_a   1.000
_cell.length_b   1.000
_cell.length_c   1.000
_cell.angle_alpha   90.00
_cell.angle_beta   90.00
_cell.angle_gamma   90.00
#
_symmetry.space_group_name_H-M   'P 1'
#
loop_
_entity.id
_entity.type
_entity.pdbx_description
1 polymer ?
#
loop_
_entity_poly.entity_id
_entity_poly.type
_entity_poly.pdbx_seq_one_letter_code
_entity_poly.pdbx_strand_id
1 'polypeptide(L)'
;MYIFELTKPGNWLESEDKEWSWKIERLLDHLEFAFYEANVALNLFMQQQNNQIEQQGVSQLQWEKEMQERRTIETLVREELGLSPFENPENIQFEVDARFKREKWSSGEIPRSHKHCVIFIYAKSFLYSLDTIDKFIKVISNEPYAPESIKALHDQIGKDFPDLRGVRNSTQHLEDRARGLGAGREPKPLNLQPISNTFINAPQGALILNNLNGTKFGSTMSDGHYGEVDISPESLSKMQSIVQGVLDSFKWVGNQQHLPS
;
A
#
# COMPACT_ATOMS: atom_id res chain seq x y z
N MET A 1 -14.06 7.70 -7.38
CA MET A 1 -14.07 7.08 -6.04
C MET A 1 -14.94 5.85 -6.12
N TYR A 2 -14.42 4.70 -5.73
CA TYR A 2 -15.17 3.44 -5.67
C TYR A 2 -15.63 3.23 -4.23
N ILE A 3 -16.93 3.06 -4.03
CA ILE A 3 -17.50 2.67 -2.74
C ILE A 3 -17.91 1.21 -2.86
N PHE A 4 -17.30 0.35 -2.05
CA PHE A 4 -17.67 -1.06 -1.97
C PHE A 4 -18.58 -1.25 -0.77
N GLU A 5 -19.80 -1.67 -1.05
CA GLU A 5 -20.86 -1.74 -0.06
C GLU A 5 -20.89 -3.10 0.63
N LEU A 6 -21.28 -3.13 1.90
CA LEU A 6 -21.59 -4.35 2.63
C LEU A 6 -23.01 -4.27 3.17
N THR A 7 -23.60 -5.42 3.41
CA THR A 7 -24.88 -5.55 4.10
C THR A 7 -24.67 -6.35 5.36
N LYS A 8 -24.88 -5.72 6.52
CA LYS A 8 -24.91 -6.43 7.81
C LYS A 8 -26.33 -6.94 8.04
N PRO A 9 -26.56 -8.27 8.12
CA PRO A 9 -27.93 -8.80 8.15
C PRO A 9 -28.74 -8.45 9.40
N GLY A 10 -28.08 -8.02 10.48
CA GLY A 10 -28.74 -7.49 11.67
C GLY A 10 -27.78 -6.77 12.60
N ASN A 11 -28.26 -6.43 13.80
CA ASN A 11 -27.48 -5.68 14.78
C ASN A 11 -26.66 -6.58 15.70
N TRP A 12 -27.19 -7.78 16.01
CA TRP A 12 -26.64 -8.70 17.00
C TRP A 12 -26.64 -10.13 16.47
N LEU A 13 -25.74 -10.98 16.96
CA LEU A 13 -25.73 -12.40 16.64
C LEU A 13 -26.75 -13.18 17.49
N GLU A 14 -27.46 -14.10 16.85
CA GLU A 14 -28.35 -15.04 17.53
C GLU A 14 -27.52 -16.16 18.17
N SER A 15 -27.38 -16.12 19.50
CA SER A 15 -26.76 -17.19 20.29
C SER A 15 -27.28 -17.21 21.72
N GLU A 16 -27.33 -18.43 22.29
CA GLU A 16 -27.57 -18.68 23.71
C GLU A 16 -26.35 -18.29 24.56
N ASP A 17 -25.14 -18.47 24.03
CA ASP A 17 -23.89 -18.05 24.66
C ASP A 17 -23.57 -16.59 24.30
N LYS A 18 -23.80 -15.69 25.28
CA LYS A 18 -23.61 -14.25 25.12
C LYS A 18 -22.14 -13.82 25.11
N GLU A 19 -21.28 -14.53 25.83
CA GLU A 19 -19.84 -14.22 25.80
C GLU A 19 -19.26 -14.55 24.43
N TRP A 20 -19.67 -15.70 23.88
CA TRP A 20 -19.31 -16.08 22.53
C TRP A 20 -19.82 -15.08 21.49
N SER A 21 -21.10 -14.69 21.54
CA SER A 21 -21.65 -13.76 20.55
C SER A 21 -20.91 -12.42 20.56
N TRP A 22 -20.63 -11.86 21.74
CA TRP A 22 -19.88 -10.60 21.85
C TRP A 22 -18.44 -10.72 21.33
N LYS A 23 -17.79 -11.87 21.58
CA LYS A 23 -16.45 -12.12 21.05
C LYS A 23 -16.46 -12.13 19.53
N ILE A 24 -17.40 -12.84 18.90
CA ILE A 24 -17.51 -12.91 17.44
C ILE A 24 -17.88 -11.54 16.85
N GLU A 25 -18.85 -10.84 17.43
CA GLU A 25 -19.24 -9.48 17.00
C GLU A 25 -18.02 -8.55 16.97
N ARG A 26 -17.17 -8.57 18.01
CA ARG A 26 -15.94 -7.76 18.03
C ARG A 26 -14.96 -8.14 16.92
N LEU A 27 -14.84 -9.43 16.60
CA LEU A 27 -13.99 -9.88 15.49
C LEU A 27 -14.57 -9.43 14.14
N LEU A 28 -15.89 -9.46 13.98
CA LEU A 28 -16.58 -8.98 12.78
C LEU A 28 -16.46 -7.47 12.60
N ASP A 29 -16.54 -6.69 13.68
CA ASP A 29 -16.35 -5.24 13.62
C ASP A 29 -14.91 -4.87 13.20
N HIS A 30 -13.90 -5.62 13.65
CA HIS A 30 -12.53 -5.42 13.20
C HIS A 30 -12.31 -5.87 11.74
N LEU A 31 -12.98 -6.96 11.32
CA LEU A 31 -12.99 -7.41 9.93
C LEU A 31 -13.60 -6.33 9.01
N GLU A 32 -14.74 -5.77 9.41
CA GLU A 32 -15.42 -4.68 8.72
C GLU A 32 -14.52 -3.43 8.63
N PHE A 33 -13.88 -3.03 9.73
CA PHE A 33 -12.96 -1.89 9.73
C PHE A 33 -11.77 -2.11 8.79
N ALA A 34 -11.17 -3.29 8.80
CA ALA A 34 -10.07 -3.63 7.89
C ALA A 34 -10.51 -3.58 6.41
N PHE A 35 -11.76 -3.94 6.10
CA PHE A 35 -12.34 -3.78 4.77
C PHE A 35 -12.45 -2.31 4.35
N TYR A 36 -12.88 -1.43 5.26
CA TYR A 36 -12.92 0.01 4.98
C TYR A 36 -11.53 0.60 4.77
N GLU A 37 -10.53 0.19 5.56
CA GLU A 37 -9.14 0.61 5.34
C GLU A 37 -8.66 0.20 3.94
N ALA A 38 -8.99 -1.00 3.48
CA ALA A 38 -8.68 -1.44 2.12
C ALA A 38 -9.38 -0.56 1.07
N ASN A 39 -10.67 -0.25 1.26
CA ASN A 39 -11.40 0.61 0.32
C ASN A 39 -10.84 2.04 0.25
N VAL A 40 -10.49 2.64 1.39
CA VAL A 40 -9.85 3.96 1.46
C VAL A 40 -8.47 3.92 0.81
N ALA A 41 -7.65 2.92 1.14
CA ALA A 41 -6.31 2.78 0.58
C ALA A 41 -6.33 2.61 -0.95
N LEU A 42 -7.28 1.84 -1.50
CA LEU A 42 -7.47 1.70 -2.94
C LEU A 42 -7.75 3.06 -3.59
N ASN A 43 -8.70 3.82 -3.05
CA ASN A 43 -9.08 5.11 -3.62
C ASN A 43 -7.91 6.11 -3.61
N LEU A 44 -7.17 6.17 -2.49
CA LEU A 44 -6.00 7.04 -2.37
C LEU A 44 -4.87 6.61 -3.31
N PHE A 45 -4.66 5.31 -3.47
CA PHE A 45 -3.69 4.75 -4.43
C PHE A 45 -4.04 5.16 -5.86
N MET A 46 -5.28 4.94 -6.30
CA MET A 46 -5.73 5.27 -7.66
C MET A 46 -5.69 6.77 -7.92
N GLN A 47 -6.10 7.59 -6.95
CA GLN A 47 -5.98 9.05 -7.05
C GLN A 47 -4.53 9.47 -7.26
N GLN A 48 -3.61 8.91 -6.47
CA GLN A 48 -2.19 9.24 -6.59
C GLN A 48 -1.59 8.76 -7.91
N GLN A 49 -2.02 7.60 -8.42
CA GLN A 49 -1.61 7.08 -9.71
C GLN A 49 -2.04 8.02 -10.86
N ASN A 50 -3.28 8.48 -10.84
CA ASN A 50 -3.80 9.44 -11.83
C ASN A 50 -3.03 10.78 -11.76
N ASN A 51 -2.79 11.31 -10.55
CA ASN A 51 -2.02 12.53 -10.36
C ASN A 51 -0.59 12.41 -10.94
N GLN A 52 0.03 11.24 -10.84
CA GLN A 52 1.36 11.02 -11.40
C GLN A 52 1.35 11.01 -12.93
N ILE A 53 0.31 10.46 -13.56
CA ILE A 53 0.15 10.44 -15.02
C ILE A 53 -0.03 11.87 -15.54
N GLU A 54 -0.88 12.68 -14.89
CA GLU A 54 -1.12 14.07 -15.27
C GLU A 54 0.12 14.96 -15.14
N GLN A 55 1.03 14.66 -14.19
CA GLN A 55 2.24 15.44 -13.93
C GLN A 55 3.45 15.07 -14.80
N GLN A 56 3.34 14.10 -15.72
CA GLN A 56 4.49 13.67 -16.55
C GLN A 56 4.85 14.65 -17.68
N GLY A 57 4.01 15.66 -17.96
CA GLY A 57 4.33 16.71 -18.92
C GLY A 57 4.91 17.95 -18.25
N VAL A 58 6.24 18.10 -18.22
CA VAL A 58 6.86 19.40 -17.89
C VAL A 58 6.71 20.30 -19.10
N SER A 59 5.95 21.39 -18.96
CA SER A 59 5.82 22.39 -20.03
C SER A 59 7.13 23.15 -20.18
N GLN A 60 7.52 23.47 -21.42
CA GLN A 60 8.71 24.29 -21.71
C GLN A 60 8.68 25.62 -20.92
N LEU A 61 7.49 26.22 -20.77
CA LEU A 61 7.27 27.44 -19.98
C LEU A 61 7.58 27.25 -18.48
N GLN A 62 7.29 26.08 -17.92
CA GLN A 62 7.62 25.78 -16.52
C GLN A 62 9.12 25.66 -16.33
N TRP A 63 9.82 25.00 -17.26
CA TRP A 63 11.27 24.88 -17.22
C TRP A 63 11.97 26.24 -17.30
N GLU A 64 11.54 27.10 -18.23
CA GLU A 64 12.09 28.45 -18.38
C GLU A 64 11.90 29.30 -17.12
N LYS A 65 10.72 29.20 -16.48
CA LYS A 65 10.44 29.87 -15.21
C LYS A 65 11.34 29.38 -14.07
N GLU A 66 11.48 28.07 -13.90
CA GLU A 66 12.36 27.50 -12.86
C GLU A 66 13.83 27.90 -13.05
N MET A 67 14.31 27.96 -14.30
CA MET A 67 15.67 28.40 -14.60
C MET A 67 15.88 29.88 -14.24
N GLN A 68 14.88 30.73 -14.48
CA GLN A 68 14.95 32.15 -14.14
C GLN A 68 14.92 32.39 -12.62
N GLU A 69 14.09 31.64 -11.89
CA GLU A 69 14.03 31.68 -10.42
C GLU A 69 15.38 31.29 -9.82
N ARG A 70 15.99 30.20 -10.30
CA ARG A 70 17.31 29.74 -9.84
C ARG A 70 18.42 30.77 -10.07
N ARG A 71 18.43 31.45 -11.22
CA ARG A 71 19.40 32.53 -11.51
C ARG A 71 19.23 33.72 -10.56
N THR A 72 17.99 34.05 -10.23
CA THR A 72 17.68 35.13 -9.28
C THR A 72 18.22 34.80 -7.90
N ILE A 73 17.98 33.56 -7.43
CA ILE A 73 18.50 33.07 -6.15
C ILE A 73 20.04 33.03 -6.15
N GLU A 74 20.66 32.56 -7.24
CA GLU A 74 22.13 32.53 -7.36
C GLU A 74 22.74 33.94 -7.24
N THR A 75 22.12 34.93 -7.89
CA THR A 75 22.58 36.32 -7.81
C THR A 75 22.55 36.83 -6.37
N LEU A 76 21.46 36.60 -5.65
CA LEU A 76 21.32 36.98 -4.24
C LEU A 76 22.34 36.27 -3.33
N VAL A 77 22.53 34.95 -3.52
CA VAL A 77 23.50 34.18 -2.72
C VAL A 77 24.93 34.68 -2.94
N ARG A 78 25.30 35.04 -4.18
CA ARG A 78 26.62 35.60 -4.49
C ARG A 78 26.83 36.96 -3.85
N GLU A 79 25.82 37.83 -3.91
CA GLU A 79 25.86 39.15 -3.26
C GLU A 79 26.03 39.03 -1.74
N GLU A 80 25.26 38.14 -1.09
CA GLU A 80 25.35 37.90 0.36
C GLU A 80 26.72 37.38 0.81
N LEU A 81 27.38 36.58 -0.03
CA LEU A 81 28.70 36.01 0.26
C LEU A 81 29.86 36.91 -0.20
N GLY A 82 29.57 38.06 -0.83
CA GLY A 82 30.57 38.98 -1.36
C GLY A 82 31.40 38.39 -2.51
N LEU A 83 30.82 37.46 -3.27
CA LEU A 83 31.53 36.71 -4.30
C LEU A 83 31.42 37.38 -5.68
N SER A 84 32.55 37.41 -6.38
CA SER A 84 32.62 37.82 -7.78
C SER A 84 31.89 36.82 -8.68
N PRO A 85 31.35 37.24 -9.84
CA PRO A 85 30.77 36.34 -10.84
C PRO A 85 31.72 35.22 -11.32
N PHE A 86 33.03 35.45 -11.22
CA PHE A 86 34.06 34.50 -11.64
C PHE A 86 34.50 33.53 -10.52
N GLU A 87 34.08 33.78 -9.28
CA GLU A 87 34.32 32.88 -8.16
C GLU A 87 33.23 31.81 -8.13
N ASN A 88 33.62 30.54 -8.11
CA ASN A 88 32.68 29.42 -8.07
C ASN A 88 33.01 28.43 -6.94
N PRO A 89 32.80 28.82 -5.67
CA PRO A 89 32.96 27.90 -4.56
C PRO A 89 31.99 26.71 -4.66
N GLU A 90 32.48 25.54 -4.28
CA GLU A 90 31.78 24.24 -4.41
C GLU A 90 30.38 24.22 -3.77
N ASN A 91 30.11 25.12 -2.82
CA ASN A 91 28.86 25.17 -2.06
C ASN A 91 27.78 26.11 -2.61
N ILE A 92 28.05 26.97 -3.61
CA ILE A 92 27.02 27.88 -4.14
C ILE A 92 25.85 27.10 -4.70
N GLN A 93 26.13 26.12 -5.56
CA GLN A 93 25.08 25.36 -6.23
C GLN A 93 24.19 24.63 -5.22
N PHE A 94 24.80 24.11 -4.15
CA PHE A 94 24.06 23.47 -3.06
C PHE A 94 23.15 24.46 -2.34
N GLU A 95 23.65 25.65 -1.99
CA GLU A 95 22.86 26.67 -1.29
C GLU A 95 21.72 27.20 -2.15
N VAL A 96 21.98 27.46 -3.44
CA VAL A 96 20.95 27.86 -4.42
C VAL A 96 19.87 26.79 -4.54
N ASP A 97 20.26 25.52 -4.69
CA ASP A 97 19.33 24.39 -4.74
C ASP A 97 18.50 24.28 -3.45
N ALA A 98 19.12 24.50 -2.29
CA ALA A 98 18.44 24.42 -1.00
C ALA A 98 17.39 25.53 -0.83
N ARG A 99 17.74 26.79 -1.16
CA ARG A 99 16.82 27.92 -1.12
C ARG A 99 15.67 27.76 -2.10
N PHE A 100 15.98 27.43 -3.36
CA PHE A 100 14.96 27.17 -4.40
C PHE A 100 13.96 26.10 -3.96
N LYS A 101 14.44 24.98 -3.42
CA LYS A 101 13.57 23.92 -2.91
C LYS A 101 12.73 24.39 -1.71
N ARG A 102 13.31 25.11 -0.75
CA ARG A 102 12.59 25.63 0.43
C ARG A 102 11.49 26.62 0.04
N GLU A 103 11.74 27.50 -0.91
CA GLU A 103 10.73 28.42 -1.43
C GLU A 103 9.56 27.66 -2.03
N LYS A 104 9.83 26.69 -2.92
CA LYS A 104 8.79 25.80 -3.47
C LYS A 104 7.99 25.08 -2.39
N TRP A 105 8.66 24.55 -1.37
CA TRP A 105 7.98 23.88 -0.26
C TRP A 105 7.13 24.85 0.56
N SER A 106 7.61 26.07 0.79
CA SER A 106 6.87 27.11 1.51
C SER A 106 5.63 27.59 0.75
N SER A 107 5.63 27.49 -0.59
CA SER A 107 4.45 27.74 -1.42
C SER A 107 3.51 26.53 -1.55
N GLY A 108 3.76 25.44 -0.82
CA GLY A 108 2.92 24.23 -0.80
C GLY A 108 3.27 23.17 -1.84
N GLU A 109 4.38 23.31 -2.59
CA GLU A 109 4.82 22.28 -3.54
C GLU A 109 5.41 21.08 -2.79
N ILE A 110 4.83 19.89 -2.99
CA ILE A 110 5.31 18.66 -2.37
C ILE A 110 6.57 18.15 -3.09
N PRO A 111 7.65 17.79 -2.36
CA PRO A 111 8.86 17.21 -2.97
C PRO A 111 8.55 15.98 -3.81
N ARG A 112 9.22 15.83 -4.97
CA ARG A 112 9.06 14.66 -5.84
C ARG A 112 9.30 13.33 -5.11
N SER A 113 10.28 13.29 -4.21
CA SER A 113 10.55 12.11 -3.37
C SER A 113 9.36 11.75 -2.49
N HIS A 114 8.68 12.74 -1.91
CA HIS A 114 7.49 12.52 -1.09
C HIS A 114 6.30 12.08 -1.93
N LYS A 115 6.07 12.70 -3.10
CA LYS A 115 5.04 12.25 -4.05
C LYS A 115 5.22 10.78 -4.46
N HIS A 116 6.47 10.36 -4.64
CA HIS A 116 6.81 8.96 -4.89
C HIS A 116 6.56 8.12 -3.64
N CYS A 117 6.98 8.51 -2.44
CA CYS A 117 6.72 7.73 -1.22
C CYS A 117 5.22 7.51 -0.95
N VAL A 118 4.38 8.51 -1.22
CA VAL A 118 2.94 8.48 -0.95
C VAL A 118 2.24 7.31 -1.66
N ILE A 119 2.54 7.04 -2.93
CA ILE A 119 1.90 5.92 -3.65
C ILE A 119 2.22 4.57 -3.01
N PHE A 120 3.45 4.41 -2.51
CA PHE A 120 3.86 3.18 -1.81
C PHE A 120 3.25 3.07 -0.42
N ILE A 121 2.98 4.19 0.27
CA ILE A 121 2.26 4.16 1.54
C ILE A 121 0.86 3.58 1.30
N TYR A 122 0.13 4.08 0.31
CA TYR A 122 -1.21 3.59 0.00
C TYR A 122 -1.22 2.14 -0.46
N ALA A 123 -0.25 1.74 -1.30
CA ALA A 123 -0.07 0.36 -1.72
C ALA A 123 0.13 -0.60 -0.53
N LYS A 124 0.99 -0.21 0.41
CA LYS A 124 1.26 -0.99 1.62
C LYS A 124 0.06 -1.04 2.55
N SER A 125 -0.65 0.08 2.73
CA SER A 125 -1.89 0.11 3.52
C SER A 125 -2.91 -0.88 2.96
N PHE A 126 -3.14 -0.87 1.64
CA PHE A 126 -4.04 -1.82 0.98
C PHE A 126 -3.61 -3.28 1.25
N LEU A 127 -2.34 -3.59 1.01
CA LEU A 127 -1.76 -4.92 1.27
C LEU A 127 -1.94 -5.37 2.73
N TYR A 128 -1.67 -4.47 3.68
CA TYR A 128 -1.84 -4.77 5.11
C TYR A 128 -3.29 -4.98 5.49
N SER A 129 -4.22 -4.21 4.92
CA SER A 129 -5.65 -4.40 5.17
C SER A 129 -6.14 -5.75 4.64
N LEU A 130 -5.71 -6.18 3.44
CA LEU A 130 -6.06 -7.52 2.93
C LEU A 130 -5.50 -8.65 3.81
N ASP A 131 -4.24 -8.56 4.24
CA ASP A 131 -3.65 -9.56 5.15
C ASP A 131 -4.31 -9.53 6.54
N THR A 132 -4.82 -8.38 6.96
CA THR A 132 -5.58 -8.26 8.22
C THR A 132 -6.94 -8.93 8.12
N ILE A 133 -7.64 -8.75 7.00
CA ILE A 133 -8.89 -9.46 6.68
C ILE A 133 -8.67 -10.97 6.69
N ASP A 134 -7.65 -11.47 5.97
CA ASP A 134 -7.25 -12.89 5.95
C ASP A 134 -7.10 -13.45 7.37
N LYS A 135 -6.32 -12.76 8.21
CA LYS A 135 -6.09 -13.15 9.60
C LYS A 135 -7.35 -13.16 10.44
N PHE A 136 -8.22 -12.16 10.33
CA PHE A 136 -9.46 -12.13 11.10
C PHE A 136 -10.41 -13.26 10.70
N ILE A 137 -10.59 -13.50 9.40
CA ILE A 137 -11.42 -14.62 8.93
C ILE A 137 -10.83 -15.96 9.40
N LYS A 138 -9.51 -16.10 9.39
CA LYS A 138 -8.83 -17.27 9.97
C LYS A 138 -9.13 -17.44 11.46
N VAL A 139 -9.09 -16.36 12.25
CA VAL A 139 -9.39 -16.44 13.68
C VAL A 139 -10.85 -16.83 13.88
N ILE A 140 -11.78 -16.15 13.20
CA ILE A 140 -13.22 -16.42 13.28
C ILE A 140 -13.52 -17.89 12.90
N SER A 141 -12.92 -18.42 11.85
CA SER A 141 -13.16 -19.80 11.40
C SER A 141 -12.66 -20.89 12.36
N ASN A 142 -11.81 -20.52 13.32
CA ASN A 142 -11.28 -21.42 14.34
C ASN A 142 -11.98 -21.27 15.69
N GLU A 143 -12.89 -20.31 15.84
CA GLU A 143 -13.69 -20.17 17.05
C GLU A 143 -14.70 -21.32 17.19
N PRO A 144 -15.01 -21.76 18.43
CA PRO A 144 -16.09 -22.72 18.66
C PRO A 144 -17.40 -22.23 18.02
N TYR A 145 -18.25 -23.13 17.53
CA TYR A 145 -19.56 -22.82 16.94
C TYR A 145 -19.56 -21.89 15.71
N ALA A 146 -18.38 -21.54 15.17
CA ALA A 146 -18.30 -20.81 13.92
C ALA A 146 -18.85 -21.65 12.75
N PRO A 147 -19.64 -21.06 11.84
CA PRO A 147 -20.13 -21.75 10.65
C PRO A 147 -18.99 -22.34 9.81
N GLU A 148 -19.14 -23.60 9.38
CA GLU A 148 -18.10 -24.30 8.59
C GLU A 148 -17.80 -23.62 7.25
N SER A 149 -18.77 -22.89 6.69
CA SER A 149 -18.63 -22.10 5.45
C SER A 149 -17.47 -21.09 5.52
N ILE A 150 -17.17 -20.56 6.71
CA ILE A 150 -16.12 -19.54 6.89
C ILE A 150 -14.73 -20.10 6.58
N LYS A 151 -14.49 -21.40 6.81
CA LYS A 151 -13.22 -22.04 6.44
C LYS A 151 -13.03 -22.06 4.92
N ALA A 152 -14.08 -22.38 4.17
CA ALA A 152 -14.03 -22.35 2.71
C ALA A 152 -13.80 -20.93 2.16
N LEU A 153 -14.39 -19.92 2.81
CA LEU A 153 -14.16 -18.50 2.48
C LEU A 153 -12.72 -18.06 2.76
N HIS A 154 -12.14 -18.48 3.89
CA HIS A 154 -10.72 -18.25 4.18
C HIS A 154 -9.81 -18.92 3.14
N ASP A 155 -10.08 -20.18 2.79
CA ASP A 155 -9.27 -20.90 1.80
C ASP A 155 -9.36 -20.25 0.40
N GLN A 156 -10.47 -19.58 0.09
CA GLN A 156 -10.64 -18.83 -1.14
C GLN A 156 -9.68 -17.64 -1.24
N ILE A 157 -9.35 -16.98 -0.12
CA ILE A 157 -8.36 -15.90 -0.09
C ILE A 157 -7.00 -16.40 -0.56
N GLY A 158 -6.55 -17.57 -0.09
CA GLY A 158 -5.28 -18.15 -0.49
C GLY A 158 -5.20 -18.52 -1.98
N LYS A 159 -6.35 -18.78 -2.61
CA LYS A 159 -6.45 -19.03 -4.06
C LYS A 159 -6.45 -17.73 -4.87
N ASP A 160 -7.18 -16.73 -4.40
CA ASP A 160 -7.30 -15.45 -5.09
C ASP A 160 -6.07 -14.55 -4.91
N PHE A 161 -5.35 -14.69 -3.79
CA PHE A 161 -4.21 -13.88 -3.41
C PHE A 161 -3.03 -14.73 -2.90
N PRO A 162 -2.45 -15.62 -3.74
CA PRO A 162 -1.43 -16.58 -3.32
C PRO A 162 -0.18 -15.94 -2.72
N ASP A 163 0.22 -14.76 -3.22
CA ASP A 163 1.45 -14.07 -2.80
C ASP A 163 1.24 -13.09 -1.65
N LEU A 164 -0.01 -12.84 -1.21
CA LEU A 164 -0.36 -11.79 -0.25
C LEU A 164 0.53 -11.82 0.99
N ARG A 165 0.58 -12.98 1.64
CA ARG A 165 1.36 -13.16 2.87
C ARG A 165 2.86 -13.00 2.63
N GLY A 166 3.37 -13.50 1.50
CA GLY A 166 4.79 -13.46 1.17
C GLY A 166 5.27 -12.02 0.88
N VAL A 167 4.51 -11.27 0.09
CA VAL A 167 4.78 -9.85 -0.22
C VAL A 167 4.65 -9.00 1.05
N ARG A 168 3.61 -9.24 1.87
CA ARG A 168 3.42 -8.52 3.14
C ARG A 168 4.58 -8.75 4.11
N ASN A 169 4.96 -10.01 4.33
CA ASN A 169 6.10 -10.35 5.20
C ASN A 169 7.39 -9.67 4.73
N SER A 170 7.63 -9.65 3.42
CA SER A 170 8.83 -9.03 2.84
C SER A 170 8.85 -7.52 3.01
N THR A 171 7.67 -6.89 3.01
CA THR A 171 7.51 -5.48 3.32
C THR A 171 7.78 -5.17 4.80
N GLN A 172 7.37 -6.06 5.71
CA GLN A 172 7.62 -5.91 7.16
C GLN A 172 9.07 -6.18 7.57
N HIS A 173 9.75 -7.06 6.85
CA HIS A 173 11.15 -7.44 7.09
C HIS A 173 12.06 -6.94 5.97
N LEU A 174 11.84 -5.69 5.56
CA LEU A 174 12.52 -5.08 4.42
C LEU A 174 14.03 -5.03 4.63
N GLU A 175 14.49 -4.83 5.85
CA GLU A 175 15.89 -4.81 6.25
C GLU A 175 16.59 -6.15 6.00
N ASP A 176 15.93 -7.27 6.30
CA ASP A 176 16.46 -8.60 6.03
C ASP A 176 16.45 -8.89 4.53
N ARG A 177 15.38 -8.51 3.82
CA ARG A 177 15.31 -8.66 2.36
C ARG A 177 16.35 -7.82 1.65
N ALA A 178 16.59 -6.59 2.08
CA ALA A 178 17.61 -5.71 1.53
C ALA A 178 19.04 -6.26 1.67
N ARG A 179 19.27 -7.10 2.69
CA ARG A 179 20.53 -7.83 2.88
C ARG A 179 20.62 -9.12 2.05
N GLY A 180 19.60 -9.43 1.26
CA GLY A 180 19.52 -10.67 0.48
C GLY A 180 19.30 -11.89 1.37
N LEU A 181 18.67 -11.75 2.53
CA LEU A 181 18.41 -12.85 3.47
C LEU A 181 16.96 -13.34 3.33
N GLY A 182 16.70 -14.57 3.78
CA GLY A 182 15.39 -15.20 3.85
C GLY A 182 14.69 -14.94 5.18
N ALA A 183 13.71 -15.77 5.54
CA ALA A 183 12.98 -15.67 6.80
C ALA A 183 13.59 -16.55 7.91
N GLY A 184 13.35 -16.18 9.17
CA GLY A 184 13.75 -16.96 10.35
C GLY A 184 14.63 -16.18 11.33
N ARG A 185 14.93 -16.77 12.50
CA ARG A 185 15.81 -16.17 13.52
C ARG A 185 17.27 -16.07 13.07
N GLU A 186 17.72 -17.04 12.28
CA GLU A 186 19.02 -17.07 11.62
C GLU A 186 18.78 -17.18 10.11
N PRO A 187 18.48 -16.06 9.44
CA PRO A 187 18.03 -16.08 8.07
C PRO A 187 19.19 -16.42 7.12
N LYS A 188 18.95 -17.36 6.20
CA LYS A 188 19.93 -17.78 5.19
C LYS A 188 19.93 -16.83 3.98
N PRO A 189 21.02 -16.75 3.19
CA PRO A 189 21.00 -16.05 1.92
C PRO A 189 19.88 -16.54 0.98
N LEU A 190 19.24 -15.61 0.27
CA LEU A 190 18.20 -15.89 -0.70
C LEU A 190 18.79 -16.60 -1.93
N ASN A 191 18.05 -17.58 -2.43
CA ASN A 191 18.26 -18.13 -3.75
C ASN A 191 17.30 -17.45 -4.74
N LEU A 192 17.75 -16.35 -5.35
CA LEU A 192 16.92 -15.56 -6.26
C LEU A 192 16.45 -16.40 -7.45
N GLN A 193 15.16 -16.34 -7.72
CA GLN A 193 14.54 -17.07 -8.84
C GLN A 193 14.36 -16.15 -10.05
N PRO A 194 14.35 -16.70 -11.28
CA PRO A 194 14.12 -15.92 -12.50
C PRO A 194 12.81 -15.13 -12.44
N ILE A 195 12.83 -13.91 -12.96
CA ILE A 195 11.66 -13.02 -13.04
C ILE A 195 11.50 -12.60 -14.50
N SER A 196 10.29 -12.75 -15.06
CA SER A 196 9.96 -12.26 -16.39
C SER A 196 8.52 -11.78 -16.40
N ASN A 197 8.33 -10.47 -16.25
CA ASN A 197 7.03 -9.81 -16.36
C ASN A 197 7.13 -8.55 -17.24
N THR A 198 6.05 -7.76 -17.33
CA THR A 198 5.99 -6.56 -18.19
C THR A 198 6.97 -5.45 -17.82
N PHE A 199 7.48 -5.45 -16.59
CA PHE A 199 8.37 -4.40 -16.08
C PHE A 199 9.82 -4.89 -15.87
N ILE A 200 10.01 -6.17 -15.55
CA ILE A 200 11.29 -6.75 -15.13
C ILE A 200 11.56 -8.02 -15.93
N ASN A 201 12.72 -8.08 -16.56
CA ASN A 201 13.27 -9.29 -17.16
C ASN A 201 14.65 -9.59 -16.55
N ALA A 202 14.68 -10.53 -15.61
CA ALA A 202 15.85 -10.96 -14.87
C ALA A 202 15.94 -12.50 -14.89
N PRO A 203 16.49 -13.11 -15.94
CA PRO A 203 16.55 -14.57 -16.09
C PRO A 203 17.44 -15.26 -15.05
N GLN A 204 18.35 -14.53 -14.40
CA GLN A 204 19.16 -15.02 -13.28
C GLN A 204 18.58 -14.65 -11.90
N GLY A 205 17.37 -14.07 -11.89
CA GLY A 205 16.75 -13.51 -10.70
C GLY A 205 17.30 -12.13 -10.34
N ALA A 206 16.50 -11.39 -9.58
CA ALA A 206 16.87 -10.08 -9.06
C ALA A 206 16.22 -9.86 -7.69
N LEU A 207 16.93 -9.14 -6.82
CA LEU A 207 16.36 -8.66 -5.57
C LEU A 207 15.55 -7.39 -5.85
N ILE A 208 14.23 -7.51 -5.75
CA ILE A 208 13.28 -6.44 -6.02
C ILE A 208 12.56 -6.11 -4.71
N LEU A 209 12.63 -4.84 -4.31
CA LEU A 209 12.03 -4.36 -3.07
C LEU A 209 11.07 -3.22 -3.39
N ASN A 210 9.85 -3.28 -2.84
CA ASN A 210 8.82 -2.25 -3.00
C ASN A 210 8.68 -1.81 -4.47
N ASN A 211 8.26 -2.70 -5.37
CA ASN A 211 8.04 -2.38 -6.76
C ASN A 211 6.56 -2.18 -7.08
N LEU A 212 6.26 -1.26 -8.00
CA LEU A 212 4.94 -1.10 -8.60
C LEU A 212 5.05 -1.33 -10.11
N ASN A 213 4.35 -2.36 -10.59
CA ASN A 213 4.16 -2.66 -12.01
C ASN A 213 2.69 -2.39 -12.36
N GLY A 214 2.40 -1.16 -12.81
CA GLY A 214 1.03 -0.69 -12.95
C GLY A 214 0.33 -0.61 -11.58
N THR A 215 -0.73 -1.40 -11.39
CA THR A 215 -1.46 -1.53 -10.12
C THR A 215 -0.89 -2.61 -9.20
N LYS A 216 0.06 -3.41 -9.68
CA LYS A 216 0.58 -4.56 -8.92
C LYS A 216 1.75 -4.14 -8.04
N PHE A 217 1.60 -4.34 -6.74
CA PHE A 217 2.65 -4.14 -5.76
C PHE A 217 3.38 -5.45 -5.49
N GLY A 218 4.69 -5.47 -5.72
CA GLY A 218 5.47 -6.70 -5.63
C GLY A 218 6.82 -6.53 -4.94
N SER A 219 7.34 -7.67 -4.47
CA SER A 219 8.61 -7.78 -3.77
C SER A 219 9.15 -9.20 -3.89
N THR A 220 10.48 -9.35 -3.82
CA THR A 220 11.11 -10.65 -3.65
C THR A 220 10.77 -11.21 -2.27
N MET A 221 10.22 -12.42 -2.25
CA MET A 221 9.78 -13.15 -1.07
C MET A 221 10.94 -13.90 -0.39
N SER A 222 10.69 -14.47 0.79
CA SER A 222 11.71 -15.15 1.59
C SER A 222 12.27 -16.43 0.97
N ASP A 223 11.60 -16.96 -0.05
CA ASP A 223 12.04 -18.11 -0.84
C ASP A 223 12.78 -17.71 -2.13
N GLY A 224 12.92 -16.40 -2.40
CA GLY A 224 13.61 -15.86 -3.57
C GLY A 224 12.73 -15.67 -4.80
N HIS A 225 11.45 -16.08 -4.76
CA HIS A 225 10.49 -15.77 -5.83
C HIS A 225 10.04 -14.31 -5.75
N TYR A 226 9.70 -13.73 -6.89
CA TYR A 226 9.01 -12.45 -6.93
C TYR A 226 7.51 -12.70 -6.84
N GLY A 227 6.87 -12.12 -5.82
CA GLY A 227 5.42 -12.16 -5.65
C GLY A 227 4.79 -10.80 -5.90
N GLU A 228 3.53 -10.79 -6.32
CA GLU A 228 2.79 -9.56 -6.63
C GLU A 228 1.37 -9.62 -6.05
N VAL A 229 0.87 -8.47 -5.57
CA VAL A 229 -0.53 -8.29 -5.18
C VAL A 229 -1.11 -7.13 -5.98
N ASP A 230 -2.24 -7.37 -6.63
CA ASP A 230 -2.91 -6.35 -7.43
C ASP A 230 -3.72 -5.39 -6.55
N ILE A 231 -3.54 -4.09 -6.75
CA ILE A 231 -4.24 -3.02 -6.04
C ILE A 231 -5.28 -2.44 -6.99
N SER A 232 -6.42 -3.10 -7.05
CA SER A 232 -7.43 -2.84 -8.06
C SER A 232 -8.86 -2.99 -7.51
N PRO A 233 -9.86 -2.35 -8.16
CA PRO A 233 -11.27 -2.58 -7.86
C PRO A 233 -11.67 -4.05 -7.93
N GLU A 234 -11.10 -4.81 -8.87
CA GLU A 234 -11.35 -6.25 -9.03
C GLU A 234 -10.87 -7.04 -7.80
N SER A 235 -9.69 -6.71 -7.29
CA SER A 235 -9.15 -7.32 -6.08
C SER A 235 -10.01 -7.02 -4.86
N LEU A 236 -10.45 -5.78 -4.70
CA LEU A 236 -11.33 -5.41 -3.59
C LEU A 236 -12.73 -6.02 -3.72
N SER A 237 -13.25 -6.20 -4.94
CA SER A 237 -14.53 -6.87 -5.19
C SER A 237 -14.51 -8.36 -4.79
N LYS A 238 -13.40 -9.06 -5.06
CA LYS A 238 -13.20 -10.43 -4.57
C LYS A 238 -13.22 -10.47 -3.05
N MET A 239 -12.49 -9.54 -2.41
CA MET A 239 -12.45 -9.47 -0.95
C MET A 239 -13.81 -9.10 -0.34
N GLN A 240 -14.55 -8.19 -0.96
CA GLN A 240 -15.91 -7.82 -0.58
C GLN A 240 -16.83 -9.04 -0.57
N SER A 241 -16.79 -9.84 -1.63
CA SER A 241 -17.61 -11.05 -1.74
C SER A 241 -17.31 -12.04 -0.62
N ILE A 242 -16.04 -12.16 -0.24
CA ILE A 242 -15.60 -13.02 0.87
C ILE A 242 -16.10 -12.47 2.21
N VAL A 243 -15.88 -11.17 2.48
CA VAL A 243 -16.31 -10.52 3.73
C VAL A 243 -17.83 -10.58 3.88
N GLN A 244 -18.59 -10.30 2.80
CA GLN A 244 -20.03 -10.42 2.79
C GLN A 244 -20.47 -11.86 3.09
N GLY A 245 -19.83 -12.86 2.47
CA GLY A 245 -20.10 -14.26 2.78
C GLY A 245 -19.83 -14.65 4.23
N VAL A 246 -18.86 -14.01 4.90
CA VAL A 246 -18.61 -14.20 6.34
C VAL A 246 -19.77 -13.63 7.16
N LEU A 247 -20.21 -12.41 6.86
CA LEU A 247 -21.36 -11.79 7.54
C LEU A 247 -22.64 -12.63 7.36
N ASP A 248 -22.91 -13.08 6.15
CA ASP A 248 -24.09 -13.87 5.79
C ASP A 248 -24.09 -15.29 6.39
N SER A 249 -22.92 -15.79 6.81
CA SER A 249 -22.81 -17.12 7.40
C SER A 249 -23.39 -17.19 8.82
N PHE A 250 -23.54 -16.06 9.50
CA PHE A 250 -24.09 -16.00 10.85
C PHE A 250 -25.61 -15.75 10.86
N LYS A 251 -26.26 -16.15 11.95
CA LYS A 251 -27.65 -15.78 12.22
C LYS A 251 -27.68 -14.47 12.98
N TRP A 252 -28.45 -13.52 12.49
CA TRP A 252 -28.54 -12.17 13.04
C TRP A 252 -29.93 -11.86 13.58
N VAL A 253 -29.99 -10.93 14.54
CA VAL A 253 -31.21 -10.35 15.11
C VAL A 253 -31.14 -8.83 14.98
N GLY A 254 -32.28 -8.20 14.70
CA GLY A 254 -32.40 -6.75 14.58
C GLY A 254 -32.56 -6.31 13.13
N ASN A 255 -32.34 -5.02 12.89
CA ASN A 255 -32.52 -4.44 11.57
C ASN A 255 -31.26 -4.62 10.74
N GLN A 256 -31.46 -4.94 9.46
CA GLN A 256 -30.38 -4.94 8.48
C GLN A 256 -29.75 -3.54 8.36
N GLN A 257 -28.43 -3.49 8.21
CA GLN A 257 -27.67 -2.26 8.00
C GLN A 257 -27.01 -2.29 6.63
N HIS A 258 -27.04 -1.15 5.93
CA HIS A 258 -26.32 -0.93 4.69
C HIS A 258 -25.08 -0.09 4.99
N LEU A 259 -23.94 -0.53 4.49
CA LEU A 259 -22.62 -0.03 4.83
C LEU A 259 -21.85 0.32 3.54
N PRO A 260 -20.96 1.33 3.53
CA PRO A 260 -20.59 2.21 4.66
C PRO A 260 -21.62 3.33 4.92
N SER A 261 -21.61 3.89 6.14
CA SER A 261 -22.51 4.96 6.60
C SER A 261 -22.17 6.36 6.10
#